data_AF-A0A929HGM5-F1
#
_entry.id   AF-A0A929HGM5-F1
#
_cell.length_a   1.000
_cell.length_b   1.000
_cell.length_c   1.000
_cell.angle_alpha   90.00
_cell.angle_beta   90.00
_cell.angle_gamma   90.00
#
_symmetry.space_group_name_H-M   'P 1'
#
loop_
_entity.id
_entity.type
_entity.pdbx_description
1 polymer ?
#
loop_
_entity_poly.entity_id
_entity_poly.type
_entity_poly.pdbx_seq_one_letter_code
_entity_poly.pdbx_strand_id
1 'polypeptide(L)'
;MAVLPLEERVTSWSRQHWIVILSVGIGLWMLYTMIAPGDDYIRCYTWMVENPEKLPEVADYPWTLNPTWLAPFMAPFVSLPGQSGYSIFMLATIAVTIYATKIFGGKPILTLLSAHMFWILWWGQIEGWAILGLVLAWFAYRKKSWPLMFLALSMASFKPQVGLVPVVALWWWSGKDRWKSMVALMGLFIASLFIWGPWPVWYLEGIIKFISDGHSSVSNASVGLFALPLFIPALLLPMDKEKRLIALTATTYLVSPYMPYYSTILLFIFALPGWAYLFGLLGYFPKIFGTTIAWNGVVFLPLTILVWLYLPIVKQFVSRKQKLNVT
;
A
#
# COMPACT_ATOMS: atom_id res chain seq x y z
N MET A 1 -20.87 -17.03 12.13
CA MET A 1 -21.17 -15.61 12.41
C MET A 1 -21.51 -14.94 11.10
N ALA A 2 -22.72 -14.38 10.97
CA ALA A 2 -23.08 -13.57 9.81
C ALA A 2 -22.20 -12.32 9.82
N VAL A 3 -21.46 -12.12 8.74
CA VAL A 3 -20.60 -10.96 8.55
C VAL A 3 -21.50 -9.85 8.02
N LEU A 4 -21.91 -8.91 8.88
CA LEU A 4 -22.79 -7.81 8.48
C LEU A 4 -22.21 -7.05 7.27
N PRO A 5 -23.02 -6.46 6.39
CA PRO A 5 -22.53 -5.60 5.32
C PRO A 5 -21.60 -4.51 5.89
N LEU A 6 -20.54 -4.15 5.17
CA LEU A 6 -19.58 -3.11 5.57
C LEU A 6 -20.27 -1.76 5.87
N GLU A 7 -21.44 -1.54 5.27
CA GLU A 7 -22.32 -0.38 5.48
C GLU A 7 -22.78 -0.23 6.94
N GLU A 8 -22.90 -1.35 7.65
CA GLU A 8 -23.26 -1.39 9.07
C GLU A 8 -22.04 -1.54 9.99
N ARG A 9 -20.86 -1.81 9.41
CA ARG A 9 -19.60 -2.07 10.13
C ARG A 9 -18.62 -0.90 10.17
N VAL A 10 -19.04 0.31 9.82
CA VAL A 10 -18.34 1.50 10.35
C VAL A 10 -18.67 1.57 11.84
N THR A 11 -18.01 0.70 12.62
CA THR A 11 -18.13 0.69 14.07
C THR A 11 -17.75 2.08 14.53
N SER A 12 -18.68 2.77 15.19
CA SER A 12 -18.35 4.00 15.87
C SER A 12 -17.36 3.63 16.96
N TRP A 13 -16.08 3.93 16.74
CA TRP A 13 -15.10 3.90 17.80
C TRP A 13 -15.60 4.80 18.93
N SER A 14 -15.56 4.30 20.16
CA SER A 14 -15.94 5.09 21.31
C SER A 14 -15.03 6.32 21.42
N ARG A 15 -15.51 7.38 22.09
CA ARG A 15 -14.71 8.59 22.34
C ARG A 15 -13.37 8.25 23.03
N GLN A 16 -13.39 7.34 23.99
CA GLN A 16 -12.17 6.87 24.67
C GLN A 16 -11.20 6.20 23.70
N HIS A 17 -11.71 5.35 22.80
CA HIS A 17 -10.88 4.70 21.79
C HIS A 17 -10.23 5.71 20.84
N TRP A 18 -10.99 6.74 20.41
CA TRP A 18 -10.44 7.87 19.64
C TRP A 18 -9.31 8.59 20.38
N ILE A 19 -9.50 8.92 21.65
CA ILE A 19 -8.49 9.62 22.45
C ILE A 19 -7.21 8.80 22.50
N VAL A 20 -7.30 7.48 22.75
CA VAL A 20 -6.12 6.59 22.78
C VAL A 20 -5.41 6.56 21.43
N ILE A 21 -6.14 6.38 20.32
CA ILE A 21 -5.56 6.34 18.98
C ILE A 21 -4.86 7.65 18.63
N LEU A 22 -5.52 8.78 18.87
CA LEU A 22 -4.96 10.09 18.58
C LEU A 22 -3.74 10.38 19.47
N SER A 23 -3.78 9.98 20.75
CA SER A 23 -2.64 10.15 21.65
C SER A 23 -1.43 9.34 21.18
N VAL A 24 -1.62 8.08 20.76
CA VAL A 24 -0.56 7.25 20.18
C VAL A 24 -0.05 7.86 18.87
N GLY A 25 -0.94 8.26 17.97
CA GLY A 25 -0.57 8.89 16.70
C GLY A 25 0.24 10.18 16.89
N ILE A 26 -0.20 11.08 17.78
CA ILE A 26 0.50 12.32 18.11
C ILE A 26 1.86 12.02 18.77
N GLY A 27 1.90 11.06 19.71
CA GLY A 27 3.15 10.65 20.36
C GLY A 27 4.19 10.14 19.36
N LEU A 28 3.79 9.28 18.43
CA LEU A 28 4.66 8.81 17.34
C LEU A 28 5.10 9.96 16.44
N TRP A 29 4.16 10.82 16.04
CA TRP A 29 4.48 11.99 15.21
C TRP A 29 5.53 12.90 15.86
N MET A 30 5.34 13.26 17.14
CA MET A 30 6.28 14.07 17.90
C MET A 30 7.65 13.39 17.99
N LEU A 31 7.67 12.10 18.35
CA LEU A 31 8.90 11.33 18.48
C LEU A 31 9.69 11.33 17.17
N TYR A 32 9.08 10.92 16.05
CA TYR A 32 9.78 10.80 14.77
C TYR A 32 10.12 12.14 14.14
N THR A 33 9.35 13.19 14.38
CA THR A 33 9.73 14.56 14.01
C THR A 33 11.05 14.98 14.65
N MET A 34 11.36 14.49 15.85
CA MET A 34 12.60 14.86 16.56
C MET A 34 13.79 13.99 16.19
N ILE A 35 13.59 12.69 15.93
CA ILE A 35 14.69 11.72 15.84
C ILE A 35 14.93 11.16 14.44
N ALA A 36 13.93 11.22 13.55
CA ALA A 36 14.07 10.61 12.24
C ALA A 36 14.98 11.47 11.37
N PRO A 37 15.85 10.85 10.54
CA PRO A 37 16.79 11.57 9.70
C PRO A 37 16.06 12.48 8.70
N GLY A 38 14.86 12.08 8.24
CA GLY A 38 13.98 12.88 7.37
C GLY A 38 14.51 13.23 5.99
N ASP A 39 15.80 12.98 5.75
CA ASP A 39 16.50 13.49 4.58
C ASP A 39 16.33 12.60 3.35
N ASP A 40 16.44 11.27 3.44
CA ASP A 40 16.68 10.46 2.24
C ASP A 40 15.57 10.53 1.18
N TYR A 41 14.31 10.26 1.53
CA TYR A 41 13.22 10.25 0.54
C TYR A 41 12.66 11.64 0.24
N ILE A 42 12.53 12.50 1.25
CA ILE A 42 11.99 13.85 1.02
C ILE A 42 12.96 14.68 0.20
N ARG A 43 14.28 14.59 0.43
CA ARG A 43 15.27 15.31 -0.38
C ARG A 43 15.24 14.87 -1.84
N CYS A 44 15.06 13.58 -2.09
CA CYS A 44 14.85 13.06 -3.44
C CYS A 44 13.64 13.72 -4.12
N TYR A 45 12.52 13.87 -3.42
CA TYR A 45 11.34 14.55 -3.96
C TYR A 45 11.50 16.07 -4.04
N THR A 46 12.25 16.69 -3.13
CA THR A 46 12.64 18.11 -3.21
C THR A 46 13.36 18.36 -4.53
N TRP A 47 14.30 17.50 -4.92
CA TRP A 47 14.99 17.63 -6.21
C TRP A 47 14.04 17.48 -7.39
N MET A 48 13.14 16.50 -7.39
CA MET A 48 12.14 16.34 -8.46
C MET A 48 11.21 17.56 -8.62
N VAL A 49 10.92 18.25 -7.52
CA VAL A 49 10.01 19.41 -7.49
C VAL A 49 10.75 20.71 -7.83
N GLU A 50 11.94 20.93 -7.28
CA GLU A 50 12.70 22.17 -7.42
C GLU A 50 13.60 22.20 -8.66
N ASN A 51 14.02 21.04 -9.17
CA ASN A 51 14.93 20.90 -10.31
C ASN A 51 14.39 19.86 -11.32
N PRO A 52 13.16 20.03 -11.87
CA PRO A 52 12.54 19.05 -12.75
C PRO A 52 13.36 18.78 -14.04
N GLU A 53 14.23 19.71 -14.45
CA GLU A 53 15.16 19.53 -15.57
C GLU A 53 16.22 18.46 -15.31
N LYS A 54 16.50 18.13 -14.04
CA LYS A 54 17.46 17.09 -13.63
C LYS A 54 16.81 15.70 -13.50
N LEU A 55 15.54 15.54 -13.88
CA LEU A 55 14.87 14.23 -13.82
C LEU A 55 15.62 13.07 -14.51
N PRO A 56 16.34 13.27 -15.64
CA PRO A 56 17.19 12.22 -16.20
C PRO A 56 18.27 11.76 -15.22
N GLU A 57 18.90 12.69 -14.48
CA GLU A 57 19.90 12.38 -13.46
C GLU A 57 19.26 11.75 -12.20
N VAL A 58 18.01 12.11 -11.89
CA VAL A 58 17.25 11.47 -10.80
C VAL A 58 16.90 10.02 -11.13
N ALA A 59 16.66 9.69 -12.40
CA ALA A 59 16.43 8.31 -12.81
C ALA A 59 17.67 7.41 -12.64
N ASP A 60 18.86 7.99 -12.57
CA ASP A 60 20.10 7.28 -12.21
C ASP A 60 20.17 6.90 -10.73
N TYR A 61 19.34 7.51 -9.86
CA TYR A 61 19.18 7.13 -8.47
C TYR A 61 18.07 6.08 -8.34
N PRO A 62 18.39 4.82 -7.97
CA PRO A 62 17.43 3.71 -7.96
C PRO A 62 16.25 3.87 -6.98
N TRP A 63 16.36 4.80 -6.02
CA TRP A 63 15.39 4.96 -4.93
C TRP A 63 14.17 5.83 -5.31
N THR A 64 14.18 6.45 -6.49
CA THR A 64 13.17 7.41 -6.98
C THR A 64 12.40 6.94 -8.20
N LEU A 65 12.23 5.62 -8.35
CA LEU A 65 11.39 5.05 -9.40
C LEU A 65 9.91 5.26 -9.07
N ASN A 66 9.42 6.49 -9.27
CA ASN A 66 8.02 6.89 -9.17
C ASN A 66 7.59 7.67 -10.42
N PRO A 67 6.29 7.66 -10.79
CA PRO A 67 5.80 8.51 -11.87
C PRO A 67 5.99 9.99 -11.53
N THR A 68 6.35 10.79 -12.54
CA THR A 68 6.68 12.23 -12.37
C THR A 68 5.50 13.06 -11.84
N TRP A 69 4.26 12.64 -12.14
CA TRP A 69 3.06 13.29 -11.59
C TRP A 69 2.86 13.07 -10.07
N LEU A 70 3.76 12.36 -9.38
CA LEU A 70 3.88 12.41 -7.92
C LEU A 70 4.35 13.79 -7.44
N ALA A 71 5.17 14.50 -8.21
CA ALA A 71 5.80 15.75 -7.79
C ALA A 71 4.79 16.81 -7.33
N PRO A 72 3.68 17.07 -8.03
CA PRO A 72 2.64 18.00 -7.55
C PRO A 72 2.01 17.61 -6.20
N PHE A 73 2.01 16.33 -5.83
CA PHE A 73 1.50 15.86 -4.54
C PHE A 73 2.53 16.00 -3.42
N MET A 74 3.81 15.92 -3.76
CA MET A 74 4.91 16.15 -2.81
C MET A 74 5.23 17.62 -2.62
N ALA A 75 4.97 18.48 -3.62
CA ALA A 75 5.28 19.90 -3.60
C ALA A 75 4.85 20.63 -2.31
N PRO A 76 3.61 20.47 -1.78
CA PRO A 76 3.21 21.17 -0.56
C PRO A 76 4.04 20.81 0.69
N PHE A 77 4.66 19.62 0.70
CA PHE A 77 5.49 19.17 1.82
C PHE A 77 6.93 19.62 1.60
N VAL A 78 7.49 19.39 0.41
CA VAL A 78 8.92 19.66 0.16
C VAL A 78 9.25 21.15 0.09
N SER A 79 8.28 22.01 -0.23
CA SER A 79 8.49 23.47 -0.26
C SER A 79 8.51 24.14 1.12
N LEU A 80 8.30 23.39 2.21
CA LEU A 80 8.35 23.93 3.56
C LEU A 80 9.79 23.91 4.12
N PRO A 81 10.20 24.92 4.90
CA PRO A 81 11.58 25.04 5.36
C PRO A 81 11.95 23.98 6.40
N GLY A 82 13.19 23.50 6.30
CA GLY A 82 13.79 22.55 7.24
C GLY A 82 13.00 21.24 7.35
N GLN A 83 12.83 20.74 8.57
CA GLN A 83 12.10 19.50 8.84
C GLN A 83 10.57 19.66 8.85
N SER A 84 10.04 20.87 8.61
CA SER A 84 8.61 21.15 8.71
C SER A 84 7.80 20.36 7.68
N GLY A 85 8.30 20.28 6.44
CA GLY A 85 7.71 19.51 5.36
C GLY A 85 7.54 18.04 5.69
N TYR A 86 8.62 17.45 6.17
CA TYR A 86 8.66 16.07 6.63
C TYR A 86 7.74 15.80 7.81
N SER A 87 7.70 16.70 8.78
CA SER A 87 6.82 16.61 9.95
C SER A 87 5.35 16.58 9.54
N ILE A 88 4.94 17.47 8.62
CA ILE A 88 3.56 17.51 8.12
C ILE A 88 3.24 16.28 7.26
N PHE A 89 4.21 15.79 6.48
CA PHE A 89 4.08 14.57 5.70
C PHE A 89 3.85 13.32 6.58
N MET A 90 4.60 13.20 7.68
CA MET A 90 4.40 12.14 8.67
C MET A 90 3.02 12.23 9.31
N LEU A 91 2.58 13.43 9.70
CA LEU A 91 1.25 13.63 10.27
C LEU A 91 0.15 13.21 9.29
N ALA A 92 0.26 13.59 8.02
CA ALA A 92 -0.66 13.18 6.97
C ALA A 92 -0.71 11.65 6.81
N THR A 93 0.46 10.99 6.83
CA THR A 93 0.57 9.53 6.74
C THR A 93 -0.11 8.83 7.91
N ILE A 94 0.10 9.31 9.14
CA ILE A 94 -0.56 8.78 10.35
C ILE A 94 -2.07 8.99 10.27
N ALA A 95 -2.53 10.20 9.91
CA ALA A 95 -3.94 10.53 9.83
C ALA A 95 -4.68 9.66 8.79
N VAL A 96 -4.09 9.50 7.60
CA VAL A 96 -4.63 8.63 6.55
C VAL A 96 -4.66 7.17 7.01
N THR A 97 -3.63 6.68 7.68
CA THR A 97 -3.59 5.29 8.18
C THR A 97 -4.67 5.05 9.23
N ILE A 98 -4.82 5.94 10.20
CA ILE A 98 -5.90 5.88 11.21
C ILE A 98 -7.26 5.86 10.50
N TYR A 99 -7.48 6.77 9.57
CA TYR A 99 -8.75 6.86 8.85
C TYR A 99 -9.02 5.61 8.01
N ALA A 100 -8.00 5.06 7.35
CA ALA A 100 -8.13 3.82 6.58
C ALA A 100 -8.46 2.62 7.47
N THR A 101 -7.83 2.48 8.64
CA THR A 101 -8.15 1.40 9.59
C THR A 101 -9.60 1.51 10.09
N LYS A 102 -10.14 2.72 10.24
CA LYS A 102 -11.57 2.92 10.54
C LYS A 102 -12.47 2.42 9.41
N ILE A 103 -12.12 2.72 8.16
CA ILE A 103 -12.93 2.35 6.98
C ILE A 103 -12.91 0.84 6.73
N PHE A 104 -11.73 0.23 6.82
CA PHE A 104 -11.50 -1.17 6.46
C PHE A 104 -11.46 -2.12 7.66
N GLY A 105 -11.75 -1.62 8.87
CA GLY A 105 -11.87 -2.41 10.10
C GLY A 105 -10.55 -2.93 10.66
N GLY A 106 -9.42 -2.32 10.30
CA GLY A 106 -8.10 -2.64 10.86
C GLY A 106 -7.95 -2.24 12.33
N LYS A 107 -6.81 -2.62 12.92
CA LYS A 107 -6.49 -2.35 14.33
C LYS A 107 -5.53 -1.17 14.44
N PRO A 108 -6.01 0.08 14.56
CA PRO A 108 -5.19 1.29 14.44
C PRO A 108 -3.96 1.28 15.33
N ILE A 109 -4.10 0.91 16.61
CA ILE A 109 -2.98 0.90 17.55
C ILE A 109 -1.89 -0.08 17.13
N LEU A 110 -2.26 -1.30 16.73
CA LEU A 110 -1.28 -2.30 16.29
C LEU A 110 -0.65 -1.93 14.95
N THR A 111 -1.40 -1.28 14.05
CA THR A 111 -0.87 -0.75 12.79
C THR A 111 0.14 0.36 13.04
N LEU A 112 -0.19 1.32 13.92
CA LEU A 112 0.66 2.46 14.28
C LEU A 112 1.93 2.05 15.01
N LEU A 113 1.85 1.06 15.92
CA LEU A 113 2.99 0.55 16.69
C LEU A 113 3.74 -0.59 16.00
N SER A 114 3.48 -0.82 14.72
CA SER A 114 4.21 -1.84 13.95
C SER A 114 5.57 -1.32 13.50
N ALA A 115 6.54 -2.23 13.33
CA ALA A 115 7.83 -1.94 12.72
C ALA A 115 7.70 -1.40 11.29
N HIS A 116 6.55 -1.64 10.63
CA HIS A 116 6.25 -1.09 9.31
C HIS A 116 6.03 0.42 9.40
N MET A 117 5.16 0.86 10.32
CA MET A 117 4.91 2.28 10.54
C MET A 117 6.18 2.98 11.04
N PHE A 118 6.94 2.35 11.94
CA PHE A 118 8.25 2.87 12.34
C PHE A 118 9.13 3.17 11.13
N TRP A 119 9.30 2.20 10.22
CA TRP A 119 10.12 2.37 9.03
C TRP A 119 9.57 3.46 8.10
N ILE A 120 8.25 3.50 7.91
CA ILE A 120 7.60 4.51 7.06
C ILE A 120 7.85 5.91 7.61
N LEU A 121 7.66 6.11 8.92
CA LEU A 121 7.89 7.38 9.55
C LEU A 121 9.37 7.72 9.50
N TRP A 122 10.26 6.82 9.96
CA TRP A 122 11.71 7.03 10.02
C TRP A 122 12.34 7.43 8.68
N TRP A 123 11.90 6.82 7.58
CA TRP A 123 12.46 7.09 6.25
C TRP A 123 11.60 8.00 5.36
N GLY A 124 10.44 8.47 5.83
CA GLY A 124 9.55 9.32 5.03
C GLY A 124 8.97 8.61 3.81
N GLN A 125 8.58 7.35 3.98
CA GLN A 125 8.09 6.54 2.87
C GLN A 125 6.69 6.97 2.42
N ILE A 126 6.41 6.81 1.13
CA ILE A 126 5.16 7.26 0.48
C ILE A 126 3.96 6.28 0.57
N GLU A 127 4.01 5.30 1.45
CA GLU A 127 2.94 4.31 1.69
C GLU A 127 1.62 4.98 2.08
N GLY A 128 1.69 6.14 2.75
CA GLY A 128 0.53 6.97 3.06
C GLY A 128 -0.29 7.31 1.82
N TRP A 129 0.36 7.56 0.68
CA TRP A 129 -0.35 7.82 -0.59
C TRP A 129 -1.00 6.58 -1.18
N ALA A 130 -0.39 5.40 -1.06
CA ALA A 130 -1.02 4.15 -1.49
C ALA A 130 -2.26 3.83 -0.64
N ILE A 131 -2.19 4.04 0.68
CA ILE A 131 -3.33 3.92 1.59
C ILE A 131 -4.42 4.93 1.22
N LEU A 132 -4.06 6.20 0.99
CA LEU A 132 -5.03 7.23 0.59
C LEU A 132 -5.69 6.89 -0.75
N GLY A 133 -4.90 6.44 -1.73
CA GLY A 133 -5.41 5.99 -3.04
C GLY A 133 -6.46 4.89 -2.89
N LEU A 134 -6.22 3.91 -2.02
CA LEU A 134 -7.20 2.86 -1.75
C LEU A 134 -8.46 3.38 -1.04
N VAL A 135 -8.32 4.29 -0.07
CA VAL A 135 -9.45 4.98 0.59
C VAL A 135 -10.29 5.77 -0.43
N LEU A 136 -9.64 6.52 -1.32
CA LEU A 136 -10.32 7.28 -2.38
C LEU A 136 -11.00 6.34 -3.39
N ALA A 137 -10.34 5.25 -3.79
CA ALA A 137 -10.93 4.24 -4.68
C ALA A 137 -12.19 3.63 -4.07
N TRP A 138 -12.16 3.37 -2.76
CA TRP A 138 -13.31 2.85 -2.03
C TRP A 138 -14.48 3.83 -2.07
N PHE A 139 -14.25 5.12 -1.76
CA PHE A 139 -15.29 6.14 -1.85
C PHE A 139 -15.78 6.36 -3.29
N ALA A 140 -14.88 6.36 -4.26
CA ALA A 140 -15.21 6.50 -5.67
C ALA A 140 -16.12 5.37 -6.16
N TYR A 141 -15.79 4.13 -5.80
CA TYR A 141 -16.58 2.93 -6.11
C TYR A 141 -17.99 3.00 -5.50
N ARG A 142 -18.10 3.48 -4.26
CA ARG A 142 -19.37 3.65 -3.52
C ARG A 142 -20.23 4.77 -4.08
N LYS A 143 -19.64 5.94 -4.32
CA LYS A 143 -20.31 7.15 -4.80
C LYS A 143 -20.45 7.22 -6.32
N LYS A 144 -19.92 6.22 -7.06
CA LYS A 144 -19.82 6.22 -8.52
C LYS A 144 -19.15 7.49 -9.08
N SER A 145 -18.13 7.98 -8.37
CA SER A 145 -17.43 9.21 -8.70
C SER A 145 -16.17 8.92 -9.50
N TRP A 146 -16.22 9.12 -10.82
CA TRP A 146 -15.04 8.95 -11.67
C TRP A 146 -13.88 9.93 -11.34
N PRO A 147 -14.10 11.20 -10.89
CA PRO A 147 -12.99 12.07 -10.52
C PRO A 147 -12.23 11.55 -9.29
N LEU A 148 -12.95 11.04 -8.28
CA LEU A 148 -12.31 10.40 -7.13
C LEU A 148 -11.56 9.12 -7.55
N MET A 149 -12.08 8.36 -8.50
CA MET A 149 -11.39 7.18 -9.02
C MET A 149 -10.13 7.55 -9.81
N PHE A 150 -10.16 8.64 -10.58
CA PHE A 150 -8.97 9.17 -11.26
C PHE A 150 -7.89 9.56 -10.24
N LEU A 151 -8.26 10.29 -9.19
CA LEU A 151 -7.33 10.65 -8.12
C LEU A 151 -6.77 9.42 -7.41
N ALA A 152 -7.62 8.43 -7.15
CA ALA A 152 -7.23 7.16 -6.55
C ALA A 152 -6.23 6.37 -7.41
N LEU A 153 -6.50 6.23 -8.71
CA LEU A 153 -5.60 5.58 -9.66
C LEU A 153 -4.26 6.32 -9.76
N SER A 154 -4.30 7.66 -9.81
CA SER A 154 -3.11 8.49 -9.85
C SER A 154 -2.23 8.26 -8.61
N MET A 155 -2.80 8.29 -7.40
CA MET A 155 -2.05 8.02 -6.17
C MET A 155 -1.56 6.58 -6.05
N ALA A 156 -2.38 5.60 -6.44
CA ALA A 156 -2.00 4.19 -6.39
C ALA A 156 -0.84 3.86 -7.35
N SER A 157 -0.69 4.64 -8.43
CA SER A 157 0.44 4.52 -9.36
C SER A 157 1.77 5.01 -8.80
N PHE A 158 1.80 5.72 -7.67
CA PHE A 158 3.06 6.16 -7.05
C PHE A 158 3.90 4.97 -6.60
N LYS A 159 3.26 3.91 -6.10
CA LYS A 159 3.86 2.61 -5.79
C LYS A 159 2.97 1.50 -6.35
N PRO A 160 3.08 1.18 -7.64
CA PRO A 160 2.14 0.29 -8.30
C PRO A 160 2.12 -1.12 -7.68
N GLN A 161 3.25 -1.59 -7.19
CA GLN A 161 3.40 -2.87 -6.50
C GLN A 161 2.74 -2.95 -5.11
N VAL A 162 2.29 -1.82 -4.56
CA VAL A 162 1.67 -1.73 -3.23
C VAL A 162 0.17 -1.52 -3.38
N GLY A 163 -0.23 -0.44 -4.05
CA GLY A 163 -1.62 0.04 -4.05
C GLY A 163 -2.42 -0.23 -5.32
N LEU A 164 -1.79 -0.48 -6.47
CA LEU A 164 -2.48 -0.40 -7.76
C LEU A 164 -3.50 -1.51 -7.97
N VAL A 165 -3.16 -2.77 -7.72
CA VAL A 165 -4.06 -3.90 -7.95
C VAL A 165 -5.38 -3.79 -7.18
N PRO A 166 -5.42 -3.56 -5.85
CA PRO A 166 -6.70 -3.41 -5.15
C PRO A 166 -7.50 -2.18 -5.63
N VAL A 167 -6.83 -1.10 -6.06
CA VAL A 167 -7.49 0.07 -6.65
C VAL A 167 -8.07 -0.25 -8.03
N VAL A 168 -7.35 -0.98 -8.89
CA VAL A 168 -7.82 -1.44 -10.20
C VAL A 168 -9.02 -2.38 -10.04
N ALA A 169 -9.04 -3.22 -9.00
CA ALA A 169 -10.20 -4.06 -8.71
C ALA A 169 -11.45 -3.21 -8.40
N LEU A 170 -11.31 -2.16 -7.58
CA LEU A 170 -12.39 -1.22 -7.29
C LEU A 170 -12.81 -0.42 -8.53
N TRP A 171 -11.86 0.03 -9.34
CA TRP A 171 -12.12 0.65 -10.65
C TRP A 171 -12.93 -0.27 -11.56
N TRP A 172 -12.55 -1.55 -11.65
CA TRP A 172 -13.27 -2.54 -12.44
C TRP A 172 -14.71 -2.70 -11.95
N TRP A 173 -14.95 -2.69 -10.65
CA TRP A 173 -16.31 -2.80 -10.08
C TRP A 173 -17.11 -1.49 -10.13
N SER A 174 -16.52 -0.38 -10.56
CA SER A 174 -17.17 0.95 -10.53
C SER A 174 -18.23 1.17 -11.62
N GLY A 175 -18.33 0.27 -12.60
CA GLY A 175 -19.36 0.32 -13.66
C GLY A 175 -18.90 1.08 -14.90
N LYS A 176 -19.83 1.63 -15.69
CA LYS A 176 -19.55 2.22 -17.02
C LYS A 176 -18.65 3.46 -16.98
N ASP A 177 -18.84 4.33 -15.98
CA ASP A 177 -18.07 5.57 -15.85
C ASP A 177 -16.58 5.38 -15.50
N ARG A 178 -16.16 4.15 -15.18
CA ARG A 178 -14.76 3.82 -14.90
C ARG A 178 -13.83 4.24 -16.04
N TRP A 179 -14.30 4.18 -17.28
CA TRP A 179 -13.50 4.59 -18.44
C TRP A 179 -13.18 6.08 -18.48
N LYS A 180 -14.04 6.95 -17.92
CA LYS A 180 -13.74 8.38 -17.80
C LYS A 180 -12.50 8.63 -16.93
N SER A 181 -12.39 7.91 -15.81
CA SER A 181 -11.20 7.99 -14.95
C SER A 181 -9.93 7.44 -15.62
N MET A 182 -10.06 6.43 -16.49
CA MET A 182 -8.94 5.92 -17.27
C MET A 182 -8.50 6.90 -18.36
N VAL A 183 -9.44 7.52 -19.06
CA VAL A 183 -9.15 8.58 -20.05
C VAL A 183 -8.47 9.77 -19.38
N ALA A 184 -8.94 10.18 -18.21
CA ALA A 184 -8.29 11.25 -17.44
C ALA A 184 -6.86 10.86 -17.00
N LEU A 185 -6.65 9.62 -16.56
CA LEU A 185 -5.32 9.11 -16.21
C LEU A 185 -4.39 9.06 -17.44
N MET A 186 -4.91 8.66 -18.60
CA MET A 186 -4.15 8.68 -19.86
C MET A 186 -3.81 10.11 -20.27
N GLY A 187 -4.73 11.06 -20.08
CA GLY A 187 -4.47 12.49 -20.28
C GLY A 187 -3.36 13.01 -19.36
N LEU A 188 -3.39 12.62 -18.07
CA LEU A 188 -2.32 12.94 -17.13
C LEU A 188 -0.98 12.32 -17.56
N PHE A 189 -0.99 11.07 -18.02
CA PHE A 189 0.22 10.41 -18.53
C PHE A 189 0.80 11.15 -19.73
N ILE A 190 -0.01 11.46 -20.74
CA ILE A 190 0.43 12.21 -21.92
C ILE A 190 0.94 13.59 -21.52
N ALA A 191 0.21 14.33 -20.68
CA ALA A 191 0.66 15.62 -20.17
C ALA A 191 2.00 15.51 -19.44
N SER A 192 2.21 14.44 -18.68
CA SER A 192 3.46 14.22 -17.97
C SER A 192 4.64 13.99 -18.91
N LEU A 193 4.43 13.40 -20.09
CA LEU A 193 5.47 13.24 -21.10
C LEU A 193 5.86 14.58 -21.73
N PHE A 194 4.91 15.49 -21.90
CA PHE A 194 5.19 16.83 -22.42
C PHE A 194 5.89 17.73 -21.40
N ILE A 195 5.55 17.61 -20.11
CA ILE A 195 6.11 18.46 -19.04
C ILE A 195 7.47 17.95 -18.58
N TRP A 196 7.62 16.63 -18.37
CA TRP A 196 8.81 16.02 -17.76
C TRP A 196 9.60 15.12 -18.71
N GLY A 197 9.25 15.08 -19.99
CA GLY A 197 9.94 14.27 -20.99
C GLY A 197 9.60 12.78 -20.92
N PRO A 198 10.38 11.92 -21.59
CA PRO A 198 10.12 10.48 -21.75
C PRO A 198 10.47 9.67 -20.49
N TRP A 199 10.04 10.11 -19.31
CA TRP A 199 10.35 9.49 -18.03
C TRP A 199 10.04 7.98 -17.92
N PRO A 200 9.05 7.37 -18.64
CA PRO A 200 8.87 5.91 -18.59
C PRO A 200 10.08 5.14 -19.12
N VAL A 201 10.83 5.72 -20.07
CA VAL A 201 12.06 5.12 -20.60
C VAL A 201 13.14 5.14 -19.51
N TRP A 202 13.37 6.29 -18.89
CA TRP A 202 14.34 6.43 -17.80
C TRP A 202 13.97 5.57 -16.58
N TYR A 203 12.68 5.44 -16.29
CA TYR A 203 12.18 4.56 -15.24
C TYR A 203 12.51 3.09 -15.54
N LEU A 204 12.33 2.64 -16.80
CA LEU A 204 12.68 1.29 -17.21
C LEU A 204 14.19 1.04 -17.12
N GLU A 205 15.01 2.00 -17.57
CA GLU A 205 16.47 1.96 -17.45
C GLU A 205 16.90 1.85 -15.98
N GLY A 206 16.30 2.66 -15.09
CA GLY A 206 16.55 2.61 -13.66
C GLY A 206 16.15 1.28 -13.02
N ILE A 207 15.05 0.65 -13.45
CA ILE A 207 14.71 -0.72 -13.04
C ILE A 207 15.79 -1.71 -13.48
N ILE A 208 16.20 -1.66 -14.76
CA ILE A 208 17.20 -2.59 -15.30
C ILE A 208 18.53 -2.47 -14.52
N LYS A 209 18.95 -1.23 -14.23
CA LYS A 209 20.13 -0.92 -13.42
C LYS A 209 20.00 -1.44 -11.98
N PHE A 210 18.86 -1.18 -11.33
CA PHE A 210 18.58 -1.69 -9.98
C PHE A 210 18.64 -3.21 -9.92
N ILE A 211 18.16 -3.89 -10.97
CA ILE A 211 18.24 -5.35 -11.09
C ILE A 211 19.69 -5.79 -11.30
N SER A 212 20.44 -5.14 -12.21
CA SER A 212 21.84 -5.51 -12.52
C SER A 212 22.78 -5.32 -11.34
N ASP A 213 22.51 -4.33 -10.49
CA ASP A 213 23.31 -4.03 -9.30
C ASP A 213 23.06 -5.01 -8.14
N GLY A 214 22.21 -6.03 -8.35
CA GLY A 214 21.94 -7.09 -7.37
C GLY A 214 21.01 -6.66 -6.22
N HIS A 215 20.42 -5.46 -6.29
CA HIS A 215 19.45 -5.00 -5.31
C HIS A 215 18.10 -5.73 -5.37
N SER A 216 17.83 -6.40 -6.51
CA SER A 216 16.82 -7.44 -6.61
C SER A 216 17.50 -8.79 -6.82
N SER A 217 17.56 -9.63 -5.79
CA SER A 217 17.48 -11.07 -6.07
C SER A 217 16.12 -11.35 -6.73
N VAL A 218 15.93 -12.52 -7.36
CA VAL A 218 14.71 -12.91 -8.11
C VAL A 218 13.40 -12.67 -7.30
N SER A 219 13.50 -12.54 -5.98
CA SER A 219 12.45 -12.00 -5.12
C SER A 219 13.04 -11.35 -3.87
N ASN A 220 13.00 -10.01 -3.76
CA ASN A 220 13.36 -9.33 -2.52
C ASN A 220 12.17 -9.43 -1.54
N ALA A 221 12.18 -10.49 -0.73
CA ALA A 221 11.16 -10.85 0.24
C ALA A 221 9.78 -11.25 -0.34
N SER A 222 9.72 -11.74 -1.58
CA SER A 222 8.46 -12.22 -2.21
C SER A 222 8.59 -13.63 -2.78
N VAL A 223 7.56 -14.12 -3.46
CA VAL A 223 7.63 -15.38 -4.25
C VAL A 223 7.89 -15.06 -5.74
N GLY A 224 7.69 -13.80 -6.14
CA GLY A 224 7.86 -13.33 -7.51
C GLY A 224 6.79 -13.89 -8.45
N LEU A 225 7.15 -14.03 -9.72
CA LEU A 225 6.23 -14.43 -10.78
C LEU A 225 5.60 -15.82 -10.57
N PHE A 226 6.22 -16.69 -9.76
CA PHE A 226 5.64 -17.99 -9.40
C PHE A 226 4.33 -17.88 -8.61
N ALA A 227 4.07 -16.74 -7.96
CA ALA A 227 2.81 -16.47 -7.28
C ALA A 227 1.69 -15.97 -8.21
N LEU A 228 1.94 -15.72 -9.51
CA LEU A 228 0.91 -15.25 -10.44
C LEU A 228 -0.36 -16.12 -10.46
N PRO A 229 -0.28 -17.46 -10.40
CA PRO A 229 -1.48 -18.30 -10.34
C PRO A 229 -2.39 -18.02 -9.13
N LEU A 230 -1.89 -17.40 -8.06
CA LEU A 230 -2.70 -17.03 -6.89
C LEU A 230 -3.74 -15.94 -7.18
N PHE A 231 -3.62 -15.21 -8.31
CA PHE A 231 -4.70 -14.33 -8.77
C PHE A 231 -5.95 -15.10 -9.18
N ILE A 232 -5.83 -16.35 -9.64
CA ILE A 232 -6.96 -17.19 -10.03
C ILE A 232 -7.92 -17.39 -8.84
N PRO A 233 -7.52 -17.95 -7.68
CA PRO A 233 -8.42 -18.06 -6.55
C PRO A 233 -8.84 -16.70 -5.99
N ALA A 234 -7.98 -15.67 -6.02
CA ALA A 234 -8.34 -14.33 -5.55
C ALA A 234 -9.54 -13.75 -6.34
N LEU A 235 -9.57 -13.98 -7.66
CA LEU A 235 -10.62 -13.48 -8.55
C LEU A 235 -11.86 -14.38 -8.59
N LEU A 236 -11.67 -15.70 -8.62
CA LEU A 236 -12.73 -16.66 -8.93
C LEU A 236 -13.44 -17.24 -7.70
N LEU A 237 -12.81 -17.29 -6.52
CA LEU A 237 -13.48 -17.84 -5.34
C LEU A 237 -14.66 -16.95 -4.89
N PRO A 238 -15.73 -17.55 -4.35
CA PRO A 238 -16.91 -16.84 -3.85
C PRO A 238 -16.58 -16.10 -2.55
N MET A 239 -16.02 -14.90 -2.70
CA MET A 239 -15.68 -13.99 -1.60
C MET A 239 -16.50 -12.71 -1.72
N ASP A 240 -16.82 -12.13 -0.56
CA ASP A 240 -17.26 -10.74 -0.50
C ASP A 240 -16.14 -9.81 -1.02
N LYS A 241 -16.51 -8.59 -1.42
CA LYS A 241 -15.58 -7.64 -2.06
C LYS A 241 -14.42 -7.25 -1.14
N GLU A 242 -14.65 -7.18 0.15
CA GLU A 242 -13.63 -6.81 1.15
C GLU A 242 -12.56 -7.89 1.25
N LYS A 243 -12.95 -9.14 1.48
CA LYS A 243 -12.03 -10.28 1.48
C LYS A 243 -11.33 -10.45 0.15
N ARG A 244 -12.02 -10.19 -0.97
CA ARG A 244 -11.39 -10.20 -2.29
C ARG A 244 -10.32 -9.11 -2.42
N LEU A 245 -10.54 -7.91 -1.88
CA LEU A 245 -9.50 -6.87 -1.85
C LEU A 245 -8.31 -7.30 -1.01
N ILE A 246 -8.54 -7.88 0.18
CA ILE A 246 -7.46 -8.41 1.03
C ILE A 246 -6.65 -9.48 0.27
N ALA A 247 -7.34 -10.42 -0.41
CA ALA A 247 -6.71 -11.47 -1.19
C ALA A 247 -5.90 -10.92 -2.38
N LEU A 248 -6.44 -9.93 -3.09
CA LEU A 248 -5.74 -9.28 -4.21
C LEU A 248 -4.53 -8.50 -3.72
N THR A 249 -4.63 -7.76 -2.60
CA THR A 249 -3.51 -7.07 -1.97
C THR A 249 -2.42 -8.06 -1.54
N ALA A 250 -2.79 -9.14 -0.84
CA ALA A 250 -1.84 -10.18 -0.43
C ALA A 250 -1.17 -10.87 -1.62
N THR A 251 -1.93 -11.18 -2.67
CA THR A 251 -1.40 -11.76 -3.91
C THR A 251 -0.42 -10.82 -4.61
N THR A 252 -0.73 -9.52 -4.66
CA THR A 252 0.15 -8.50 -5.27
C THR A 252 1.50 -8.46 -4.57
N TYR A 253 1.53 -8.54 -3.24
CA TYR A 253 2.76 -8.61 -2.47
C TYR A 253 3.59 -9.86 -2.78
N LEU A 254 2.95 -11.03 -2.88
CA LEU A 254 3.64 -12.27 -3.23
C LEU A 254 4.21 -12.25 -4.67
N VAL A 255 3.52 -11.58 -5.60
CA VAL A 255 3.92 -11.48 -7.01
C VAL A 255 4.98 -10.41 -7.24
N SER A 256 4.98 -9.34 -6.45
CA SER A 256 5.86 -8.20 -6.65
C SER A 256 7.34 -8.62 -6.68
N PRO A 257 8.14 -8.19 -7.67
CA PRO A 257 9.58 -8.48 -7.69
C PRO A 257 10.33 -7.81 -6.52
N TYR A 258 9.74 -6.75 -5.96
CA TYR A 258 10.25 -6.02 -4.81
C TYR A 258 9.12 -5.82 -3.79
N MET A 259 9.20 -6.51 -2.66
CA MET A 259 8.22 -6.42 -1.58
C MET A 259 8.91 -5.90 -0.30
N PRO A 260 9.05 -4.58 -0.15
CA PRO A 260 9.62 -4.02 1.07
C PRO A 260 8.78 -4.43 2.27
N TYR A 261 9.45 -4.77 3.37
CA TYR A 261 8.81 -5.08 4.65
C TYR A 261 7.71 -4.06 4.98
N TYR A 262 8.07 -2.79 5.00
CA TYR A 262 7.21 -1.69 5.40
C TYR A 262 5.99 -1.48 4.49
N SER A 263 6.08 -1.83 3.20
CA SER A 263 4.97 -1.66 2.26
C SER A 263 3.78 -2.55 2.59
N THR A 264 4.00 -3.71 3.24
CA THR A 264 2.90 -4.60 3.63
C THR A 264 1.98 -4.02 4.72
N ILE A 265 2.25 -2.81 5.22
CA ILE A 265 1.33 -2.04 6.09
C ILE A 265 -0.07 -1.88 5.47
N LEU A 266 -0.19 -1.88 4.13
CA LEU A 266 -1.49 -1.81 3.46
C LEU A 266 -2.39 -2.98 3.84
N LEU A 267 -1.85 -4.14 4.22
CA LEU A 267 -2.66 -5.25 4.74
C LEU A 267 -3.22 -4.94 6.13
N PHE A 268 -2.48 -4.21 6.97
CA PHE A 268 -2.88 -3.89 8.35
C PHE A 268 -3.97 -2.83 8.46
N ILE A 269 -4.36 -2.18 7.36
CA ILE A 269 -5.55 -1.31 7.39
C ILE A 269 -6.84 -2.14 7.37
N PHE A 270 -6.79 -3.39 6.91
CA PHE A 270 -7.96 -4.27 6.82
C PHE A 270 -8.24 -5.02 8.13
N ALA A 271 -9.48 -5.50 8.26
CA ALA A 271 -9.93 -6.37 9.34
C ALA A 271 -9.28 -7.76 9.30
N LEU A 272 -8.03 -7.83 9.77
CA LEU A 272 -7.24 -9.05 9.85
C LEU A 272 -7.34 -9.72 11.23
N PRO A 273 -7.15 -11.05 11.30
CA PRO A 273 -7.04 -11.75 12.57
C PRO A 273 -5.85 -11.24 13.39
N GLY A 274 -5.94 -11.31 14.73
CA GLY A 274 -4.93 -10.74 15.63
C GLY A 274 -3.51 -11.27 15.41
N TRP A 275 -3.37 -12.55 15.03
CA TRP A 275 -2.06 -13.15 14.74
C TRP A 275 -1.33 -12.46 13.58
N ALA A 276 -2.03 -11.85 12.62
CA ALA A 276 -1.41 -11.21 11.47
C ALA A 276 -0.53 -10.02 11.88
N TYR A 277 -0.88 -9.36 12.98
CA TYR A 277 -0.12 -8.23 13.52
C TYR A 277 1.18 -8.64 14.19
N LEU A 278 1.40 -9.93 14.48
CA LEU A 278 2.68 -10.44 14.97
C LEU A 278 3.79 -10.26 13.94
N PHE A 279 3.46 -10.38 12.63
CA PHE A 279 4.40 -10.06 11.55
C PHE A 279 4.83 -8.59 11.57
N GLY A 280 3.96 -7.73 12.11
CA GLY A 280 4.22 -6.30 12.33
C GLY A 280 5.31 -6.02 13.35
N LEU A 281 5.67 -7.01 14.18
CA LEU A 281 6.69 -6.86 15.22
C LEU A 281 8.04 -7.45 14.83
N LEU A 282 8.10 -8.30 13.79
CA LEU A 282 9.33 -8.99 13.38
C LEU A 282 10.50 -8.03 13.10
N GLY A 283 10.21 -6.87 12.48
CA GLY A 283 11.23 -5.86 12.16
C GLY A 283 11.89 -5.22 13.40
N TYR A 284 11.34 -5.39 14.60
CA TYR A 284 11.97 -4.92 15.84
C TYR A 284 13.03 -5.88 16.40
N PHE A 285 13.09 -7.13 15.91
CA PHE A 285 13.93 -8.18 16.48
C PHE A 285 15.00 -8.75 15.52
N PRO A 286 15.73 -7.94 14.73
CA PRO A 286 16.76 -8.47 13.83
C PRO A 286 17.92 -9.12 14.58
N LYS A 287 18.17 -8.75 15.85
CA LYS A 287 19.20 -9.40 16.68
C LYS A 287 18.84 -10.83 17.08
N ILE A 288 17.55 -11.16 17.15
CA ILE A 288 17.06 -12.48 17.57
C ILE A 288 16.94 -13.41 16.36
N PHE A 289 16.32 -12.92 15.29
CA PHE A 289 16.01 -13.73 14.12
C PHE A 289 17.06 -13.62 13.00
N GLY A 290 18.01 -12.71 13.13
CA GLY A 290 18.85 -12.28 12.01
C GLY A 290 18.12 -11.28 11.10
N THR A 291 18.89 -10.44 10.42
CA THR A 291 18.34 -9.42 9.49
C THR A 291 17.54 -10.05 8.37
N THR A 292 18.03 -11.15 7.78
CA THR A 292 17.34 -11.83 6.68
C THR A 292 15.94 -12.29 7.06
N ILE A 293 15.76 -12.94 8.21
CA ILE A 293 14.43 -13.43 8.63
C ILE A 293 13.54 -12.26 9.08
N ALA A 294 14.09 -11.30 9.83
CA ALA A 294 13.33 -10.14 10.29
C ALA A 294 12.72 -9.34 9.13
N TRP A 295 13.46 -9.21 8.03
CA TRP A 295 13.00 -8.46 6.84
C TRP A 295 12.29 -9.35 5.81
N ASN A 296 12.81 -10.54 5.49
CA ASN A 296 12.24 -11.39 4.44
C ASN A 296 11.13 -12.32 4.93
N GLY A 297 11.08 -12.62 6.23
CA GLY A 297 10.02 -13.43 6.83
C GLY A 297 8.63 -12.79 6.71
N VAL A 298 8.56 -11.51 6.35
CA VAL A 298 7.29 -10.83 6.05
C VAL A 298 6.56 -11.44 4.85
N VAL A 299 7.22 -12.23 3.99
CA VAL A 299 6.56 -13.03 2.92
C VAL A 299 5.50 -13.98 3.47
N PHE A 300 5.66 -14.44 4.71
CA PHE A 300 4.67 -15.31 5.36
C PHE A 300 3.38 -14.57 5.72
N LEU A 301 3.40 -13.24 5.87
CA LEU A 301 2.20 -12.45 6.16
C LEU A 301 1.14 -12.58 5.04
N PRO A 302 1.40 -12.16 3.77
CA PRO A 302 0.41 -12.30 2.72
C PRO A 302 0.06 -13.78 2.47
N LEU A 303 1.02 -14.71 2.55
CA LEU A 303 0.78 -16.14 2.36
C LEU A 303 -0.23 -16.69 3.38
N THR A 304 -0.02 -16.43 4.66
CA THR A 304 -0.92 -16.91 5.74
C THR A 304 -2.28 -16.23 5.70
N ILE A 305 -2.37 -14.97 5.24
CA ILE A 305 -3.65 -14.31 4.97
C ILE A 305 -4.43 -15.03 3.87
N LEU A 306 -3.77 -15.41 2.76
CA LEU A 306 -4.41 -16.17 1.70
C LEU A 306 -4.90 -17.53 2.20
N VAL A 307 -4.10 -18.24 2.99
CA VAL A 307 -4.53 -19.50 3.63
C VAL A 307 -5.77 -19.28 4.50
N TRP A 308 -5.77 -18.23 5.34
CA TRP A 308 -6.91 -17.89 6.20
C TRP A 308 -8.18 -17.60 5.39
N LEU A 309 -8.09 -16.90 4.26
CA LEU A 309 -9.23 -16.58 3.40
C LEU A 309 -9.73 -17.78 2.61
N TYR A 310 -8.82 -18.60 2.05
CA TYR A 310 -9.18 -19.67 1.12
C TYR A 310 -9.58 -20.97 1.83
N LEU A 311 -8.99 -21.29 2.98
CA LEU A 311 -9.20 -22.57 3.66
C LEU A 311 -10.68 -22.86 4.01
N PRO A 312 -11.49 -21.89 4.52
CA PRO A 312 -12.91 -22.13 4.77
C PRO A 312 -13.70 -22.48 3.51
N ILE A 313 -13.37 -21.85 2.38
CA ILE A 313 -14.04 -22.06 1.09
C ILE A 313 -13.72 -23.46 0.56
N VAL A 314 -12.44 -23.87 0.61
CA VAL A 314 -12.00 -25.21 0.22
C VAL A 314 -12.70 -26.28 1.07
N LYS A 315 -12.77 -26.10 2.40
CA LYS A 315 -13.48 -27.02 3.30
C LYS A 315 -14.96 -27.18 2.94
N GLN A 316 -15.63 -26.09 2.55
CA GLN A 316 -17.03 -26.15 2.10
C GLN A 316 -17.19 -26.98 0.82
N PHE A 317 -16.32 -26.81 -0.17
CA PHE A 317 -16.38 -27.60 -1.41
C PHE A 317 -16.14 -29.09 -1.17
N VAL A 318 -15.18 -29.45 -0.32
CA VAL A 318 -14.92 -30.86 0.03
C VAL A 318 -16.13 -31.49 0.73
N SER A 319 -16.73 -30.77 1.70
CA SER A 319 -17.89 -31.28 2.43
C SER A 319 -19.14 -31.48 1.55
N ARG A 320 -19.34 -30.63 0.53
CA ARG A 320 -20.46 -30.77 -0.42
C ARG A 320 -20.30 -32.00 -1.31
N LYS A 321 -19.09 -32.27 -1.80
CA LYS A 321 -18.81 -33.46 -2.62
C LYS A 321 -19.06 -34.75 -1.83
N GLN A 322 -18.68 -34.79 -0.55
CA GLN A 322 -18.95 -35.95 0.30
C GLN A 322 -20.44 -36.25 0.45
N LYS A 323 -21.28 -35.21 0.58
CA LYS A 323 -22.75 -35.39 0.67
C LYS A 323 -23.37 -35.93 -0.63
N LEU A 324 -22.83 -35.54 -1.79
CA LEU A 324 -23.34 -35.98 -3.10
C LEU A 324 -22.96 -37.42 -3.45
N ASN A 325 -21.90 -37.96 -2.85
CA ASN A 325 -21.46 -39.35 -3.11
C ASN A 325 -22.16 -40.39 -2.22
N VAL A 326 -22.97 -39.95 -1.25
CA VAL A 326 -23.69 -40.83 -0.31
C VAL A 326 -25.15 -41.01 -0.72
N THR A 327 -25.60 -40.31 -1.77
CA THR A 327 -26.95 -40.38 -2.35
C THR A 327 -26.94 -41.12 -3.67
#